data_AF-A0A5A7SM86-F1
#
_entry.id   AF-A0A5A7SM86-F1
#
_cell.length_a   1.000
_cell.length_b   1.000
_cell.length_c   1.000
_cell.angle_alpha   90.00
_cell.angle_beta   90.00
_cell.angle_gamma   90.00
#
_symmetry.space_group_name_H-M   'P 1'
#
loop_
_entity.id
_entity.type
_entity.pdbx_description
1 polymer ?
#
loop_
_entity_poly.entity_id
_entity_poly.type
_entity_poly.pdbx_seq_one_letter_code
_entity_poly.pdbx_strand_id
1 'polypeptide(L)' 'MLELQSQPTPKGSQPLSGDAICDQVLGRPPGYSKGLGWRPKPKVRKTTSASSSTTSCPQSIEKEIQLQAKLNEALERIEV' A
#
# COMPACT_ATOMS: atom_id res chain seq x y z
N MET A 1 -5.38 27.82 -24.81
CA MET A 1 -6.06 26.81 -25.64
C MET A 1 -5.04 25.73 -25.93
N LEU A 2 -5.19 24.54 -25.34
CA LEU A 2 -4.23 23.45 -25.50
C LEU A 2 -4.57 22.72 -26.80
N GLU A 3 -3.80 22.94 -27.87
CA GLU A 3 -4.04 22.25 -29.13
C GLU A 3 -3.50 20.82 -29.07
N LEU A 4 -4.40 19.85 -29.23
CA LEU A 4 -4.04 18.44 -29.35
C LEU A 4 -3.38 18.21 -30.71
N GLN A 5 -2.07 18.03 -30.73
CA GLN A 5 -1.31 17.54 -31.88
C GLN A 5 -1.65 16.06 -32.10
N SER A 6 -2.82 15.77 -32.65
CA SER A 6 -3.27 14.41 -32.96
C SER A 6 -2.75 13.97 -34.32
N GLN A 7 -1.44 13.72 -34.44
CA GLN A 7 -0.98 12.90 -35.55
C GLN A 7 -1.40 11.44 -35.30
N PRO A 8 -2.05 10.78 -36.26
CA PRO A 8 -2.43 9.38 -36.11
C PRO A 8 -1.17 8.52 -36.03
N THR A 9 -1.07 7.69 -34.99
CA THR A 9 0.03 6.73 -34.86
C THR A 9 -0.04 5.73 -36.02
N PRO A 10 1.06 5.51 -36.78
CA PRO A 10 1.08 4.56 -37.87
C PRO A 10 0.68 3.15 -37.41
N LYS A 11 -0.18 2.47 -38.18
CA LYS A 11 -0.56 1.07 -37.88
C LYS A 11 0.70 0.19 -37.90
N GLY A 12 1.01 -0.45 -36.77
CA GLY A 12 2.19 -1.30 -36.61
C GLY A 12 3.33 -0.69 -35.79
N SER A 13 3.18 0.52 -35.24
CA SER A 13 4.12 1.05 -34.25
C SER A 13 4.09 0.22 -32.97
N GLN A 14 5.26 0.01 -32.37
CA GLN A 14 5.34 -0.60 -31.04
C GLN A 14 4.59 0.27 -30.02
N PRO A 15 3.73 -0.31 -29.16
CA PRO A 15 3.03 0.46 -28.14
C PRO A 15 4.03 1.12 -27.18
N LEU A 16 3.81 2.39 -26.88
CA LEU A 16 4.56 3.10 -25.86
C LEU A 16 4.22 2.52 -24.48
N SER A 17 5.20 2.46 -23.58
CA SER A 17 4.93 2.13 -22.19
C SER A 17 4.13 3.25 -21.52
N GLY A 18 3.35 2.92 -20.49
CA GLY A 18 2.56 3.90 -19.74
C GLY A 18 3.42 5.09 -19.24
N ASP A 19 4.62 4.79 -18.75
CA ASP A 19 5.57 5.81 -18.30
C ASP A 19 6.03 6.74 -19.43
N ALA A 20 6.29 6.20 -20.62
CA ALA A 20 6.68 7.00 -21.78
C ALA A 20 5.55 7.93 -22.25
N ILE A 21 4.29 7.48 -22.15
CA ILE A 21 3.11 8.30 -22.43
C ILE A 21 2.98 9.42 -21.41
N CYS A 22 3.16 9.11 -20.11
CA CYS A 22 3.13 10.11 -19.05
C CYS A 22 4.20 11.19 -19.27
N ASP A 23 5.43 10.81 -19.61
CA ASP A 23 6.50 11.77 -19.88
C ASP A 23 6.23 12.63 -21.12
N GLN A 24 5.60 12.08 -22.17
CA GLN A 24 5.27 12.84 -23.39
C GLN A 24 4.11 13.82 -23.18
N VAL A 25 3.07 13.41 -22.43
CA VAL A 25 1.84 14.20 -22.24
C VAL A 25 1.98 15.19 -21.08
N LEU A 26 2.53 14.73 -19.95
CA LEU A 26 2.66 15.52 -18.72
C LEU A 26 4.03 16.20 -18.61
N GLY A 27 4.99 15.82 -19.46
CA GLY A 27 6.39 16.20 -19.34
C GLY A 27 7.14 15.28 -18.36
N ARG A 28 8.45 15.12 -18.56
CA ARG A 28 9.31 14.43 -17.59
C ARG A 28 9.28 15.22 -16.29
N PRO A 29 8.81 14.66 -15.16
CA PRO A 29 8.79 15.39 -13.89
C PRO A 29 10.21 15.87 -13.58
N PRO A 30 10.44 17.19 -13.37
CA PRO A 30 11.72 17.67 -12.90
C PRO A 30 11.88 17.17 -11.47
N GLY A 31 12.51 15.99 -11.35
CA GLY A 31 12.83 15.28 -10.12
C GLY A 31 11.89 15.60 -8.97
N TYR A 32 10.76 14.87 -8.86
CA TYR A 32 10.05 14.79 -7.59
C TYR A 32 11.09 14.40 -6.54
N SER A 33 11.49 15.38 -5.74
CA SER A 33 12.51 15.21 -4.72
C SER A 33 11.85 14.42 -3.61
N LYS A 34 11.72 13.11 -3.81
CA LYS A 34 11.30 12.13 -2.81
C LYS A 34 12.38 12.14 -1.74
N GLY A 35 12.29 13.06 -0.78
CA GLY A 35 13.31 13.16 0.27
C GLY A 35 13.21 14.37 1.21
N LEU A 36 12.54 15.45 0.84
CA LEU A 36 12.44 16.64 1.69
C LEU A 36 10.98 16.82 2.12
N GLY A 37 10.71 16.30 3.31
CA GLY A 37 9.38 16.06 3.84
C GLY A 37 8.45 17.27 3.86
N TRP A 38 7.24 17.02 3.36
CA TRP A 38 6.01 17.69 3.82
C TRP A 38 5.59 17.25 5.23
N ARG A 39 6.41 16.42 5.90
CA ARG A 39 6.21 16.12 7.32
C ARG A 39 6.78 17.25 8.16
N PRO A 40 6.05 17.70 9.21
CA PRO A 40 6.61 18.55 10.25
C PRO A 40 7.94 17.95 10.70
N LYS A 41 9.00 18.77 10.67
CA LYS A 41 10.36 18.39 11.10
C LYS A 41 10.25 17.69 12.46
N PRO A 42 10.55 16.38 12.57
CA PRO A 42 10.44 15.71 13.84
C PRO A 42 11.48 16.33 14.77
N LYS A 43 11.02 17.08 15.78
CA LYS A 43 11.87 17.49 16.89
C LYS A 43 12.37 16.20 17.52
N VAL A 44 13.67 15.97 17.38
CA VAL A 44 14.37 14.77 17.84
C VAL A 44 14.02 14.54 19.31
N ARG A 45 13.04 13.68 19.56
CA ARG A 45 12.87 13.00 20.83
C ARG A 45 13.30 11.58 20.56
N LYS A 46 14.41 11.17 21.19
CA LYS A 46 14.79 9.77 21.30
C LYS A 46 13.63 9.05 21.96
N THR A 47 12.77 8.43 21.17
CA THR A 47 11.76 7.50 21.70
C THR A 47 12.48 6.19 21.89
N THR A 48 12.90 5.93 23.13
CA THR A 48 13.20 4.60 23.62
C THR A 48 12.05 3.68 23.18
N SER A 49 12.38 2.55 22.55
CA SER A 49 11.43 1.49 22.23
C SER A 49 10.72 1.07 23.51
N ALA A 50 9.49 1.53 23.72
CA ALA A 50 8.61 0.96 24.71
C ALA A 50 7.94 -0.22 24.02
N SER A 51 8.42 -1.42 24.33
CA SER A 51 7.82 -2.68 23.93
C SER A 51 6.30 -2.60 24.07
N SER A 52 5.58 -2.95 23.01
CA SER A 52 4.13 -3.11 23.04
C SER A 52 3.77 -4.10 24.14
N SER A 53 3.31 -3.60 25.28
CA SER A 53 2.69 -4.41 26.31
C SER A 53 1.22 -4.56 25.93
N THR A 54 0.91 -5.58 25.13
CA THR A 54 -0.46 -6.06 24.95
C THR A 54 -0.92 -6.66 26.26
N THR A 55 -1.42 -5.83 27.17
CA THR A 55 -2.33 -6.31 28.22
C THR A 55 -3.66 -6.61 27.53
N SER A 56 -3.74 -7.70 26.78
CA SER A 56 -5.04 -8.20 26.32
C SER A 56 -5.78 -8.68 27.56
N CYS A 57 -7.01 -8.19 27.72
CA CYS A 57 -7.90 -8.59 28.81
C CYS A 57 -7.98 -10.13 28.81
N PRO A 58 -7.93 -10.81 29.97
CA PRO A 58 -8.03 -12.28 30.04
C PRO A 58 -9.26 -12.84 29.30
N GLN A 59 -10.34 -12.06 29.28
CA GLN A 59 -11.57 -12.34 28.54
C GLN A 59 -11.36 -12.43 27.02
N SER A 60 -10.42 -11.65 26.46
CA SER A 60 -10.10 -11.68 25.04
C SER A 60 -9.43 -12.98 24.64
N ILE A 61 -8.50 -13.47 25.48
CA ILE A 61 -7.77 -14.73 25.24
C ILE A 61 -8.73 -15.92 25.34
N GLU A 62 -9.63 -15.92 26.33
CA GLU A 62 -10.65 -16.98 26.48
C GLU A 62 -11.59 -17.05 25.26
N LYS A 63 -12.02 -15.90 24.75
CA LYS A 63 -12.87 -15.82 23.54
C LYS A 63 -12.14 -16.29 22.30
N GLU A 64 -10.85 -15.98 22.16
CA GLU A 64 -10.02 -16.43 21.04
C GLU A 64 -9.84 -17.96 21.04
N ILE A 65 -9.58 -18.55 22.22
CA ILE A 65 -9.48 -20.00 22.39
C ILE A 65 -10.81 -20.69 22.06
N GLN A 66 -11.94 -20.13 22.51
CA GLN A 66 -13.26 -20.69 22.21
C GLN A 66 -13.58 -20.66 20.71
N LEU A 67 -13.16 -19.62 20.00
CA LEU A 67 -13.33 -19.51 18.55
C LEU A 67 -12.46 -20.54 17.80
N GLN A 68 -11.21 -20.73 18.21
CA GLN A 68 -10.35 -21.77 17.63
C GLN A 68 -10.93 -23.18 17.82
N ALA A 69 -11.46 -23.50 19.00
CA ALA A 69 -12.05 -24.81 19.26
C ALA A 69 -13.26 -25.10 18.33
N LYS A 70 -14.12 -24.10 18.10
CA LYS A 70 -15.28 -24.22 17.20
C LYS A 70 -14.88 -24.41 15.74
N LEU A 71 -13.80 -23.75 15.30
CA LEU A 71 -13.28 -23.92 13.95
C LEU A 71 -12.76 -25.35 13.74
N ASN A 72 -12.00 -25.89 14.71
CA ASN A 72 -11.48 -27.25 14.63
C ASN A 72 -12.62 -28.29 14.61
N GLU A 73 -13.64 -28.12 15.45
CA GLU A 73 -14.83 -28.99 15.44
C GLU A 73 -15.56 -28.94 14.09
N ALA A 74 -15.68 -27.77 13.47
CA ALA A 74 -16.32 -27.62 12.17
C ALA A 74 -15.51 -28.28 11.04
N LEU A 75 -14.18 -28.23 11.11
CA LEU A 75 -13.29 -28.87 10.13
C LEU A 75 -13.40 -30.40 10.20
N GLU A 76 -13.38 -30.99 11.40
CA GLU A 76 -13.58 -32.43 11.60
C GLU A 76 -14.94 -32.93 11.08
N ARG A 77 -15.98 -32.08 11.15
CA ARG A 77 -17.31 -32.41 10.59
C ARG A 77 -17.37 -32.35 9.07
N ILE A 78 -16.46 -31.61 8.43
CA ILE A 78 -16.37 -31.47 6.98
C ILE A 78 -15.49 -32.57 6.38
N GLU A 79 -14.58 -33.15 7.16
CA GLU A 79 -13.65 -34.20 6.72
C GLU A 79 -14.22 -35.64 6.79
N VAL A 80 -15.49 -35.79 7.22
CA VAL A 80 -16.30 -37.04 7.17
C VAL A 80 -17.11 -37.10 5.88
#